data_AF-A0A9D8SA42-F1
#
_entry.id   AF-A0A9D8SA42-F1
#
_cell.length_a   1.000
_cell.length_b   1.000
_cell.length_c   1.000
_cell.angle_alpha   90.00
_cell.angle_beta   90.00
_cell.angle_gamma   90.00
#
_symmetry.space_group_name_H-M   'P 1'
#
loop_
_entity.id
_entity.type
_entity.pdbx_description
1 polymer ?
#
loop_
_entity_poly.entity_id
_entity_poly.type
_entity_poly.pdbx_seq_one_letter_code
_entity_poly.pdbx_strand_id
1 'polypeptide(L)'
;MKKNQLWYTHPSDRWDKYLPIGNGRLGAMFSGNANHEHIQMNEDSIWYGAPVDRHNPDALRKFPEIRKYILNGQIHEAEKLMVSALCSNPSGESVYQQGADLHVNTYGNRGPVTDYLHYLDLDTATAVLTCKKNGVGYKRIGFCSNPAQVTVVKYESEKADLDMAFSLKRSKFLDHSYRIGDDTTVIDGQICKDGIRFVWMAKVVSDGNIEGIGERVCVNNAKNITVFITCYTSFRAQEPEKECLKTIDAAVKTGYDKLYEDHLADYKKYFDRVKLTLCDCEENDIPTDERLHNVQNGGEDNVLIEQYFNFGRYLMISGSREGTLPLNLQGIWCKDFESAWDSKYTININTEMNYWPAETCNLSELHMPLFDHIMRMVPNGQHTAKAMYGCTGFVCHHNTDIWA
;
A
#
# COMPACT_ATOMS: atom_id res chain seq x y z
N MET A 1 9.49 25.41 2.41
CA MET A 1 8.34 24.45 2.38
C MET A 1 7.67 24.43 3.75
N LYS A 2 6.55 23.70 3.96
CA LYS A 2 5.99 23.49 5.31
C LYS A 2 6.75 22.41 6.07
N LYS A 3 6.70 22.49 7.40
CA LYS A 3 7.36 21.55 8.32
C LYS A 3 7.00 20.07 8.08
N ASN A 4 5.72 19.75 7.92
CA ASN A 4 5.24 18.37 7.74
C ASN A 4 5.26 17.87 6.28
N GLN A 5 6.09 18.48 5.42
CA GLN A 5 6.26 18.03 4.04
C GLN A 5 7.59 17.29 3.88
N LEU A 6 7.52 16.03 3.42
CA LEU A 6 8.68 15.29 2.94
C LEU A 6 8.88 15.68 1.47
N TRP A 7 9.91 16.45 1.13
CA TRP A 7 10.01 17.10 -0.16
C TRP A 7 11.38 16.98 -0.82
N TYR A 8 11.35 16.97 -2.15
CA TYR A 8 12.48 16.66 -3.02
C TYR A 8 12.46 17.56 -4.26
N THR A 9 13.64 17.86 -4.79
CA THR A 9 13.86 18.72 -5.97
C THR A 9 14.13 17.92 -7.24
N HIS A 10 14.01 16.59 -7.18
CA HIS A 10 14.16 15.69 -8.31
C HIS A 10 13.19 14.50 -8.20
N PRO A 11 12.86 13.81 -9.30
CA PRO A 11 12.08 12.58 -9.27
C PRO A 11 12.82 11.44 -8.57
N SER A 12 12.07 10.43 -8.14
CA SER A 12 12.62 9.24 -7.49
C SER A 12 13.24 8.29 -8.53
N ASP A 13 14.48 7.87 -8.28
CA ASP A 13 15.25 6.94 -9.14
C ASP A 13 14.98 5.46 -8.84
N ARG A 14 14.39 5.17 -7.67
CA ARG A 14 14.11 3.84 -7.15
C ARG A 14 12.79 3.83 -6.36
N TRP A 15 12.16 2.66 -6.27
CA TRP A 15 10.82 2.53 -5.68
C TRP A 15 10.77 2.84 -4.18
N ASP A 16 11.81 2.50 -3.41
CA ASP A 16 11.93 2.82 -1.98
C ASP A 16 12.05 4.33 -1.69
N LYS A 17 12.19 5.16 -2.74
CA LYS A 17 12.10 6.63 -2.66
C LYS A 17 10.79 7.19 -3.23
N TYR A 18 9.85 6.35 -3.65
CA TYR A 18 8.55 6.84 -4.10
C TYR A 18 7.76 7.35 -2.90
N LEU A 19 6.82 8.26 -3.14
CA LEU A 19 6.02 8.84 -2.06
C LEU A 19 4.76 7.99 -1.82
N PRO A 20 4.60 7.38 -0.64
CA PRO A 20 3.45 6.54 -0.32
C PRO A 20 2.22 7.39 -0.03
N ILE A 21 1.07 6.94 -0.52
CA ILE A 21 -0.28 7.28 -0.02
C ILE A 21 -1.07 6.00 0.20
N GLY A 22 -2.10 6.05 1.04
CA GLY A 22 -3.00 4.93 1.23
C GLY A 22 -4.23 5.29 2.05
N ASN A 23 -5.23 4.42 2.03
CA ASN A 23 -6.47 4.58 2.77
C ASN A 23 -6.77 3.40 3.72
N GLY A 24 -5.73 2.65 4.08
CA GLY A 24 -5.78 1.38 4.81
C GLY A 24 -5.88 0.16 3.89
N ARG A 25 -6.66 0.26 2.81
CA ARG A 25 -6.92 -0.87 1.90
C ARG A 25 -6.15 -0.75 0.59
N LEU A 26 -6.29 0.40 -0.07
CA LEU A 26 -5.57 0.77 -1.29
C LEU A 26 -4.30 1.53 -0.90
N GLY A 27 -3.20 1.20 -1.54
CA GLY A 27 -1.92 1.90 -1.44
C GLY A 27 -1.44 2.35 -2.81
N ALA A 28 -0.74 3.48 -2.87
CA ALA A 28 -0.07 3.95 -4.08
C ALA A 28 1.28 4.60 -3.75
N MET A 29 2.27 4.41 -4.61
CA MET A 29 3.64 4.91 -4.50
C MET A 29 3.95 5.72 -5.76
N PHE A 30 4.25 7.01 -5.62
CA PHE A 30 4.48 7.94 -6.74
C PHE A 30 5.95 8.14 -7.06
N SER A 31 6.34 7.97 -8.32
CA SER A 31 7.72 8.16 -8.78
C SER A 31 8.12 9.63 -8.90
N GLY A 32 7.16 10.52 -9.13
CA GLY A 32 7.45 11.94 -9.30
C GLY A 32 7.97 12.31 -10.69
N ASN A 33 8.00 11.41 -11.67
CA ASN A 33 8.51 11.76 -12.99
C ASN A 33 7.46 12.56 -13.79
N ALA A 34 7.81 13.80 -14.15
CA ALA A 34 6.91 14.73 -14.83
C ALA A 34 6.52 14.32 -16.27
N ASN A 35 7.29 13.44 -16.92
CA ASN A 35 7.07 13.01 -18.31
C ASN A 35 6.59 11.55 -18.41
N HIS A 36 7.02 10.70 -17.47
CA HIS A 36 6.65 9.29 -17.40
C HIS A 36 6.36 8.94 -15.95
N GLU A 37 5.17 9.29 -15.48
CA GLU A 37 4.80 8.95 -14.11
C GLU A 37 4.56 7.45 -14.00
N HIS A 38 5.10 6.89 -12.93
CA HIS A 38 4.88 5.51 -12.55
C HIS A 38 4.27 5.51 -11.15
N ILE A 39 3.00 5.12 -11.08
CA ILE A 39 2.28 4.97 -9.82
C ILE A 39 2.14 3.48 -9.58
N GLN A 40 2.97 2.94 -8.69
CA GLN A 40 2.84 1.56 -8.26
C GLN A 40 1.71 1.50 -7.21
N MET A 41 0.84 0.51 -7.31
CA MET A 41 -0.38 0.40 -6.49
C MET A 41 -0.53 -0.98 -5.86
N ASN A 42 -1.20 -1.00 -4.72
CA ASN A 42 -1.52 -2.21 -3.96
C ASN A 42 -2.97 -2.19 -3.49
N GLU A 43 -3.51 -3.38 -3.27
CA GLU A 43 -4.72 -3.61 -2.48
C GLU A 43 -4.37 -4.68 -1.46
N ASP A 44 -4.70 -4.43 -0.19
CA ASP A 44 -4.20 -5.18 0.97
C ASP A 44 -4.51 -6.69 0.96
N SER A 45 -5.44 -7.13 0.11
CA SER A 45 -5.84 -8.53 -0.05
C SER A 45 -5.31 -9.20 -1.31
N ILE A 46 -4.37 -8.61 -2.04
CA ILE A 46 -3.67 -9.26 -3.16
C ILE A 46 -2.49 -10.11 -2.64
N TRP A 47 -2.76 -11.40 -2.42
CA TRP A 47 -1.77 -12.37 -1.93
C TRP A 47 -1.73 -13.62 -2.83
N TYR A 48 -0.52 -14.09 -3.14
CA TYR A 48 -0.31 -15.36 -3.80
C TYR A 48 -0.48 -16.53 -2.85
N GLY A 49 -1.29 -17.50 -3.28
CA GLY A 49 -1.62 -18.69 -2.53
C GLY A 49 -3.13 -18.92 -2.48
N ALA A 50 -3.49 -20.01 -1.82
CA ALA A 50 -4.85 -20.38 -1.47
C ALA A 50 -4.81 -20.99 -0.06
N PRO A 51 -5.97 -21.17 0.61
CA PRO A 51 -6.02 -21.92 1.86
C PRO A 51 -5.41 -23.33 1.69
N VAL A 52 -4.42 -23.66 2.52
CA VAL A 52 -3.75 -24.96 2.50
C VAL A 52 -3.57 -25.46 3.93
N ASP A 53 -3.89 -26.73 4.18
CA ASP A 53 -3.51 -27.39 5.41
C ASP A 53 -2.00 -27.67 5.41
N ARG A 54 -1.28 -27.03 6.35
CA ARG A 54 0.17 -27.13 6.49
C ARG A 54 0.60 -27.95 7.71
N HIS A 55 -0.33 -28.57 8.42
CA HIS A 55 -0.02 -29.32 9.62
C HIS A 55 0.82 -30.55 9.27
N ASN A 56 1.92 -30.73 10.01
CA ASN A 56 2.73 -31.93 9.87
C ASN A 56 2.04 -33.10 10.58
N PRO A 57 1.69 -34.19 9.87
CA PRO A 57 0.95 -35.31 10.47
C PRO A 57 1.74 -36.05 11.55
N ASP A 58 3.07 -35.90 11.58
CA ASP A 58 3.93 -36.53 12.58
C ASP A 58 4.11 -35.71 13.86
N ALA A 59 3.67 -34.45 13.87
CA ALA A 59 3.89 -33.53 14.99
C ALA A 59 3.43 -34.12 16.32
N LEU A 60 2.15 -34.49 16.43
CA LEU A 60 1.58 -35.03 17.67
C LEU A 60 2.27 -36.33 18.12
N ARG A 61 2.57 -37.22 17.17
CA ARG A 61 3.18 -38.53 17.44
C ARG A 61 4.62 -38.39 17.93
N LYS A 62 5.37 -37.42 17.41
CA LYS A 62 6.79 -37.19 17.74
C LYS A 62 7.02 -36.21 18.88
N PHE A 63 6.03 -35.40 19.23
CA PHE A 63 6.14 -34.40 20.30
C PHE A 63 6.64 -34.96 21.65
N PRO A 64 6.18 -36.14 22.15
CA PRO A 64 6.71 -36.71 23.39
C PRO A 64 8.19 -37.10 23.31
N GLU A 65 8.64 -37.61 22.16
CA GLU A 65 10.03 -38.01 21.92
C GLU A 65 10.95 -36.78 21.89
N ILE A 66 10.53 -35.71 21.21
CA ILE A 66 11.22 -34.41 21.19
C ILE A 66 11.42 -33.89 22.61
N ARG A 67 10.35 -33.87 23.43
CA ARG A 67 10.43 -33.41 24.83
C ARG A 67 11.40 -34.26 25.65
N LYS A 68 11.42 -35.58 25.45
CA LYS A 68 12.36 -36.49 26.11
C LYS A 68 13.82 -36.16 25.76
N TYR A 69 14.14 -35.92 24.48
CA TYR A 69 15.49 -35.51 24.08
C TYR A 69 15.91 -34.21 24.76
N ILE A 70 15.03 -33.20 24.79
CA ILE A 70 15.31 -31.91 25.44
C ILE A 70 15.59 -32.10 26.94
N LEU A 71 14.72 -32.83 27.65
CA LEU A 71 14.85 -33.04 29.10
C LEU A 71 16.11 -33.84 29.49
N ASN A 72 16.63 -34.66 28.58
CA ASN A 72 17.87 -35.42 28.78
C ASN A 72 19.13 -34.67 28.31
N GLY A 73 19.01 -33.40 27.88
CA GLY A 73 20.14 -32.61 27.36
C GLY A 73 20.61 -33.02 25.96
N GLN A 74 19.83 -33.83 25.24
CA GLN A 74 20.15 -34.33 23.89
C GLN A 74 19.66 -33.34 22.81
N ILE A 75 20.17 -32.10 22.85
CA ILE A 75 19.64 -30.97 22.06
C ILE A 75 19.75 -31.21 20.54
N HIS A 76 20.85 -31.79 20.06
CA HIS A 76 21.03 -32.04 18.63
C HIS A 76 20.00 -33.04 18.07
N GLU A 77 19.70 -34.10 18.81
CA GLU A 77 18.68 -35.08 18.41
C GLU A 77 17.27 -34.48 18.47
N ALA A 78 17.00 -33.62 19.46
CA ALA A 78 15.74 -32.88 19.54
C ALA A 78 15.55 -31.98 18.32
N GLU A 79 16.54 -31.17 17.98
CA GLU A 79 16.49 -30.24 16.83
C GLU A 79 16.25 -30.98 15.52
N LYS A 80 17.02 -32.04 15.25
CA LYS A 80 16.86 -32.87 14.05
C LYS A 80 15.44 -33.41 13.91
N LEU A 81 14.85 -33.88 15.02
CA LEU A 81 13.48 -34.40 15.02
C LEU A 81 12.44 -33.28 14.91
N MET A 82 12.67 -32.13 15.53
CA MET A 82 11.79 -30.95 15.43
C MET A 82 11.68 -30.45 13.99
N VAL A 83 12.80 -30.31 13.27
CA VAL A 83 12.78 -29.88 11.85
C VAL A 83 11.94 -30.83 10.98
N SER A 84 11.98 -32.12 11.27
CA SER A 84 11.25 -33.12 10.46
C SER A 84 9.77 -33.24 10.83
N ALA A 85 9.42 -33.06 12.11
CA ALA A 85 8.09 -33.37 12.64
C ALA A 85 7.25 -32.15 13.01
N LEU A 86 7.86 -30.99 13.28
CA LEU A 86 7.14 -29.78 13.70
C LEU A 86 7.12 -28.67 12.63
N CYS A 87 8.02 -28.70 11.64
CA CYS A 87 7.93 -27.77 10.51
C CYS A 87 6.73 -28.11 9.61
N SER A 88 6.16 -27.06 9.01
CA SER A 88 5.02 -27.13 8.10
C SER A 88 5.28 -28.05 6.90
N ASN A 89 4.23 -28.72 6.47
CA ASN A 89 4.25 -29.59 5.29
C ASN A 89 2.99 -29.33 4.44
N PRO A 90 3.08 -28.60 3.31
CA PRO A 90 4.29 -28.00 2.72
C PRO A 90 4.77 -26.74 3.47
N SER A 91 6.04 -26.36 3.28
CA SER A 91 6.74 -25.37 4.09
C SER A 91 6.53 -23.90 3.72
N GLY A 92 6.08 -23.60 2.50
CA GLY A 92 5.88 -22.23 2.02
C GLY A 92 4.56 -21.62 2.47
N GLU A 93 4.59 -20.33 2.84
CA GLU A 93 3.41 -19.51 3.15
C GLU A 93 2.98 -18.66 1.96
N SER A 94 1.86 -17.96 2.09
CA SER A 94 1.36 -17.06 1.05
C SER A 94 2.16 -15.76 1.02
N VAL A 95 2.31 -15.18 -0.17
CA VAL A 95 3.14 -14.00 -0.43
C VAL A 95 2.27 -12.80 -0.73
N TYR A 96 2.45 -11.69 0.00
CA TYR A 96 1.83 -10.42 -0.40
C TYR A 96 2.51 -9.89 -1.66
N GLN A 97 1.70 -9.56 -2.68
CA GLN A 97 2.22 -9.21 -4.00
C GLN A 97 1.90 -7.77 -4.39
N GLN A 98 2.68 -7.28 -5.35
CA GLN A 98 2.34 -6.10 -6.14
C GLN A 98 0.90 -6.17 -6.67
N GLY A 99 0.16 -5.07 -6.49
CA GLY A 99 -1.21 -4.93 -6.98
C GLY A 99 -1.26 -4.65 -8.47
N ALA A 100 -0.84 -3.45 -8.88
CA ALA A 100 -0.80 -3.00 -10.28
C ALA A 100 0.13 -1.79 -10.42
N ASP A 101 0.42 -1.40 -11.66
CA ASP A 101 1.09 -0.14 -12.00
C ASP A 101 0.17 0.69 -12.90
N LEU A 102 0.01 1.97 -12.59
CA LEU A 102 -0.50 2.95 -13.54
C LEU A 102 0.69 3.70 -14.14
N HIS A 103 0.92 3.48 -15.43
CA HIS A 103 1.86 4.30 -16.20
C HIS A 103 1.12 5.46 -16.86
N VAL A 104 1.66 6.66 -16.70
CA VAL A 104 1.15 7.88 -17.35
C VAL A 104 2.26 8.49 -18.18
N ASN A 105 2.07 8.48 -19.51
CA ASN A 105 3.00 9.09 -20.45
C ASN A 105 2.48 10.47 -20.84
N THR A 106 3.31 11.50 -20.66
CA THR A 106 3.03 12.84 -21.15
C THR A 106 3.69 13.04 -22.53
N TYR A 107 2.88 13.37 -23.52
CA TYR A 107 3.32 13.67 -24.89
C TYR A 107 3.32 15.16 -25.17
N GLY A 108 2.44 15.91 -24.50
CA GLY A 108 2.41 17.36 -24.55
C GLY A 108 3.66 17.99 -23.94
N ASN A 109 4.10 19.11 -24.52
CA ASN A 109 5.15 20.00 -24.02
C ASN A 109 6.36 19.30 -23.34
N ARG A 110 7.18 18.59 -24.14
CA ARG A 110 8.37 17.84 -23.69
C ARG A 110 9.64 18.68 -23.49
N GLY A 111 9.49 19.96 -23.15
CA GLY A 111 10.63 20.82 -22.84
C GLY A 111 11.40 20.35 -21.58
N PRO A 112 12.57 20.95 -21.30
CA PRO A 112 13.27 20.74 -20.04
C PRO A 112 12.34 21.02 -18.85
N VAL A 113 12.43 20.18 -17.82
CA VAL A 113 11.67 20.35 -16.58
C VAL A 113 12.45 21.28 -15.66
N THR A 114 11.82 22.38 -15.23
CA THR A 114 12.37 23.37 -14.30
C THR A 114 11.42 23.62 -13.13
N ASP A 115 11.85 24.35 -12.10
CA ASP A 115 11.07 24.66 -10.90
C ASP A 115 10.41 23.40 -10.30
N TYR A 116 11.14 22.28 -10.32
CA TYR A 116 10.62 20.98 -9.93
C TYR A 116 10.52 20.87 -8.42
N LEU A 117 9.38 20.37 -7.96
CA LEU A 117 9.14 20.03 -6.58
C LEU A 117 8.24 18.80 -6.50
N HIS A 118 8.60 17.82 -5.68
CA HIS A 118 7.81 16.61 -5.42
C HIS A 118 7.80 16.36 -3.92
N TYR A 119 6.62 16.27 -3.33
CA TYR A 119 6.50 16.14 -1.88
C TYR A 119 5.28 15.37 -1.44
N LEU A 120 5.39 14.79 -0.24
CA LEU A 120 4.30 14.20 0.50
C LEU A 120 3.95 15.16 1.63
N ASP A 121 2.73 15.67 1.62
CA ASP A 121 2.21 16.51 2.69
C ASP A 121 1.52 15.64 3.74
N LEU A 122 2.14 15.52 4.91
CA LEU A 122 1.60 14.73 6.01
C LEU A 122 0.40 15.41 6.69
N ASP A 123 0.19 16.71 6.54
CA ASP A 123 -0.99 17.40 7.11
C ASP A 123 -2.28 17.11 6.32
N THR A 124 -2.13 16.70 5.06
CA THR A 124 -3.25 16.49 4.14
C THR A 124 -3.29 15.09 3.53
N ALA A 125 -2.31 14.24 3.82
CA ALA A 125 -2.15 12.91 3.22
C ALA A 125 -2.20 12.95 1.68
N THR A 126 -1.41 13.85 1.08
CA THR A 126 -1.38 14.05 -0.37
C THR A 126 0.03 14.06 -0.93
N ALA A 127 0.24 13.31 -2.02
CA ALA A 127 1.44 13.41 -2.84
C ALA A 127 1.24 14.51 -3.89
N VAL A 128 2.18 15.45 -3.98
CA VAL A 128 2.08 16.62 -4.86
C VAL A 128 3.35 16.74 -5.69
N LEU A 129 3.18 17.02 -6.98
CA LEU A 129 4.26 17.44 -7.87
C LEU A 129 3.91 18.78 -8.49
N THR A 130 4.87 19.69 -8.55
CA THR A 130 4.80 20.91 -9.36
C THR A 130 6.05 21.05 -10.19
N CYS A 131 5.92 21.52 -11.43
CA CYS A 131 7.06 21.84 -12.27
C CYS A 131 6.66 22.79 -13.40
N LYS A 132 7.64 23.30 -14.15
CA LYS A 132 7.43 23.99 -15.42
C LYS A 132 8.08 23.27 -16.58
N LYS A 133 7.47 23.37 -17.77
CA LYS A 133 8.06 22.96 -19.05
C LYS A 133 7.82 24.06 -20.09
N ASN A 134 8.89 24.56 -20.71
CA ASN A 134 8.83 25.70 -21.62
C ASN A 134 8.04 26.91 -21.06
N GLY A 135 8.19 27.17 -19.75
CA GLY A 135 7.51 28.27 -19.05
C GLY A 135 6.05 28.02 -18.67
N VAL A 136 5.45 26.87 -19.02
CA VAL A 136 4.09 26.49 -18.61
C VAL A 136 4.14 25.70 -17.30
N GLY A 137 3.33 26.11 -16.31
CA GLY A 137 3.20 25.43 -15.03
C GLY A 137 2.30 24.19 -15.08
N TYR A 138 2.74 23.14 -14.39
CA TYR A 138 2.02 21.89 -14.20
C TYR A 138 1.94 21.53 -12.71
N LYS A 139 0.82 20.94 -12.32
CA LYS A 139 0.60 20.42 -10.98
C LYS A 139 -0.05 19.04 -11.05
N ARG A 140 0.39 18.15 -10.17
CA ARG A 140 -0.26 16.86 -9.92
C ARG A 140 -0.52 16.70 -8.44
N ILE A 141 -1.71 16.22 -8.10
CA ILE A 141 -2.13 15.96 -6.71
C ILE A 141 -2.72 14.56 -6.65
N GLY A 142 -2.15 13.70 -5.81
CA GLY A 142 -2.65 12.35 -5.53
C GLY A 142 -3.08 12.21 -4.07
N PHE A 143 -4.23 11.59 -3.83
CA PHE A 143 -4.67 11.17 -2.49
C PHE A 143 -5.48 9.88 -2.57
N CYS A 144 -5.55 9.14 -1.46
CA CYS A 144 -6.29 7.89 -1.37
C CYS A 144 -7.39 8.04 -0.32
N SER A 145 -8.65 8.13 -0.78
CA SER A 145 -9.78 8.42 0.08
C SER A 145 -10.27 7.15 0.76
N ASN A 146 -10.27 7.12 2.10
CA ASN A 146 -10.92 6.06 2.87
C ASN A 146 -12.46 6.14 2.76
N PRO A 147 -13.11 7.31 2.92
CA PRO A 147 -14.57 7.39 2.79
C PRO A 147 -15.11 6.92 1.43
N ALA A 148 -14.39 7.21 0.33
CA ALA A 148 -14.83 6.89 -1.02
C ALA A 148 -14.17 5.63 -1.62
N GLN A 149 -13.24 4.99 -0.91
CA GLN A 149 -12.57 3.75 -1.35
C GLN A 149 -11.92 3.83 -2.75
N VAL A 150 -11.32 4.99 -3.06
CA VAL A 150 -10.76 5.32 -4.38
C VAL A 150 -9.48 6.15 -4.22
N THR A 151 -8.47 5.86 -5.04
CA THR A 151 -7.31 6.72 -5.24
C THR A 151 -7.62 7.72 -6.33
N VAL A 152 -7.41 9.01 -6.06
CA VAL A 152 -7.69 10.11 -6.99
C VAL A 152 -6.38 10.80 -7.35
N VAL A 153 -6.13 10.98 -8.64
CA VAL A 153 -4.96 11.71 -9.14
C VAL A 153 -5.42 12.79 -10.10
N LYS A 154 -5.19 14.05 -9.74
CA LYS A 154 -5.51 15.22 -10.57
C LYS A 154 -4.24 15.76 -11.23
N TYR A 155 -4.31 16.04 -12.52
CA TYR A 155 -3.30 16.71 -13.32
C TYR A 155 -3.86 18.05 -13.80
N GLU A 156 -3.10 19.11 -13.63
CA GLU A 156 -3.46 20.48 -14.00
C GLU A 156 -2.33 21.09 -14.82
N SER A 157 -2.69 21.84 -15.86
CA SER A 157 -1.78 22.70 -16.63
C SER A 157 -2.31 24.13 -16.65
N GLU A 158 -1.42 25.11 -16.81
CA GLU A 158 -1.82 26.50 -17.06
C GLU A 158 -2.42 26.69 -18.46
N LYS A 159 -2.14 25.78 -19.40
CA LYS A 159 -2.65 25.79 -20.78
C LYS A 159 -3.32 24.46 -21.11
N ALA A 160 -4.14 24.44 -22.16
CA ALA A 160 -4.74 23.21 -22.67
C ALA A 160 -3.72 22.39 -23.49
N ASP A 161 -2.72 21.83 -22.81
CA ASP A 161 -1.58 21.11 -23.42
C ASP A 161 -1.23 19.80 -22.69
N LEU A 162 -2.15 19.28 -21.85
CA LEU A 162 -2.05 17.93 -21.33
C LEU A 162 -2.46 16.93 -22.40
N ASP A 163 -1.47 16.42 -23.13
CA ASP A 163 -1.61 15.24 -23.99
C ASP A 163 -0.99 14.04 -23.28
N MET A 164 -1.83 13.11 -22.84
CA MET A 164 -1.43 12.03 -21.93
C MET A 164 -2.03 10.68 -22.32
N ALA A 165 -1.31 9.59 -22.07
CA ALA A 165 -1.86 8.23 -22.15
C ALA A 165 -1.70 7.49 -20.83
N PHE A 166 -2.79 6.86 -20.41
CA PHE A 166 -2.92 6.12 -19.16
C PHE A 166 -3.04 4.63 -19.47
N SER A 167 -2.26 3.79 -18.77
CA SER A 167 -2.35 2.33 -18.92
C SER A 167 -2.11 1.63 -17.60
N LEU A 168 -3.04 0.76 -17.21
CA LEU A 168 -2.84 -0.20 -16.12
C LEU A 168 -2.01 -1.39 -16.59
N LYS A 169 -1.11 -1.85 -15.71
CA LYS A 169 -0.28 -3.03 -15.94
C LYS A 169 -0.12 -3.84 -14.65
N ARG A 170 0.17 -5.13 -14.80
CA ARG A 170 0.63 -6.01 -13.71
C ARG A 170 1.64 -7.02 -14.25
N SER A 171 2.62 -6.53 -15.01
CA SER A 171 3.59 -7.35 -15.76
C SER A 171 2.86 -8.45 -16.56
N LYS A 172 3.34 -9.69 -16.51
CA LYS A 172 2.73 -10.89 -17.11
C LYS A 172 1.74 -11.61 -16.18
N PHE A 173 1.44 -11.05 -15.00
CA PHE A 173 0.67 -11.71 -13.93
C PHE A 173 -0.77 -11.20 -13.89
N LEU A 174 -1.43 -11.20 -15.04
CA LEU A 174 -2.83 -10.84 -15.25
C LEU A 174 -3.42 -11.73 -16.34
N ASP A 175 -4.75 -11.89 -16.35
CA ASP A 175 -5.44 -12.69 -17.35
C ASP A 175 -5.96 -11.81 -18.49
N HIS A 176 -6.50 -10.62 -18.17
CA HIS A 176 -7.06 -9.71 -19.17
C HIS A 176 -6.64 -8.26 -18.95
N SER A 177 -6.51 -7.53 -20.07
CA SER A 177 -6.27 -6.09 -20.16
C SER A 177 -7.19 -5.53 -21.24
N TYR A 178 -8.11 -4.64 -20.87
CA TYR A 178 -9.14 -4.12 -21.77
C TYR A 178 -9.63 -2.73 -21.32
N ARG A 179 -10.67 -2.24 -22.00
CA ARG A 179 -11.34 -1.00 -21.66
C ARG A 179 -12.84 -1.15 -21.50
N ILE A 180 -13.40 -0.23 -20.73
CA ILE A 180 -14.83 0.04 -20.69
C ILE A 180 -15.04 1.43 -21.29
N GLY A 181 -15.64 1.49 -22.48
CA GLY A 181 -15.74 2.72 -23.26
C GLY A 181 -14.37 3.28 -23.66
N ASP A 182 -14.30 4.60 -23.81
CA ASP A 182 -13.08 5.32 -24.18
C ASP A 182 -12.30 5.88 -23.00
N ASP A 183 -12.89 5.84 -21.80
CA ASP A 183 -12.40 6.60 -20.64
C ASP A 183 -11.93 5.73 -19.47
N THR A 184 -12.06 4.40 -19.56
CA THR A 184 -11.72 3.49 -18.47
C THR A 184 -10.83 2.36 -18.96
N THR A 185 -9.66 2.19 -18.35
CA THR A 185 -8.76 1.04 -18.54
C THR A 185 -8.93 0.06 -17.37
N VAL A 186 -8.91 -1.23 -17.68
CA VAL A 186 -9.19 -2.32 -16.73
C VAL A 186 -8.18 -3.43 -16.90
N ILE A 187 -7.71 -3.98 -15.78
CA ILE A 187 -7.00 -5.26 -15.75
C ILE A 187 -7.65 -6.18 -14.72
N ASP A 188 -7.70 -7.47 -15.03
CA ASP A 188 -8.17 -8.50 -14.09
C ASP A 188 -7.36 -9.79 -14.19
N GLY A 189 -7.56 -10.64 -13.19
CA GLY A 189 -7.10 -12.01 -13.23
C GLY A 189 -7.25 -12.75 -11.91
N GLN A 190 -6.78 -13.99 -11.90
CA GLN A 190 -6.68 -14.83 -10.71
C GLN A 190 -5.21 -15.10 -10.36
N ILE A 191 -4.81 -14.82 -9.11
CA ILE A 191 -3.39 -14.85 -8.72
C ILE A 191 -2.77 -16.25 -8.88
N CYS A 192 -3.54 -17.29 -8.56
CA CYS A 192 -3.19 -18.68 -8.81
C CYS A 192 -4.47 -19.52 -8.87
N LYS A 193 -4.34 -20.81 -9.21
CA LYS A 193 -5.47 -21.75 -9.11
C LYS A 193 -6.07 -21.71 -7.69
N ASP A 194 -7.38 -21.54 -7.61
CA ASP A 194 -8.16 -21.43 -6.37
C ASP A 194 -7.78 -20.24 -5.46
N GLY A 195 -6.91 -19.35 -5.94
CA GLY A 195 -6.48 -18.14 -5.24
C GLY A 195 -7.40 -16.95 -5.49
N ILE A 196 -6.99 -15.80 -4.98
CA ILE A 196 -7.75 -14.55 -5.01
C ILE A 196 -7.87 -14.04 -6.46
N ARG A 197 -9.09 -13.69 -6.87
CA ARG A 197 -9.35 -12.91 -8.09
C ARG A 197 -9.27 -11.43 -7.79
N PHE A 198 -8.77 -10.63 -8.72
CA PHE A 198 -8.68 -9.18 -8.60
C PHE A 198 -9.22 -8.49 -9.85
N VAL A 199 -9.72 -7.26 -9.68
CA VAL A 199 -10.06 -6.34 -10.76
C VAL A 199 -9.55 -4.96 -10.39
N TRP A 200 -8.74 -4.35 -11.24
CA TRP A 200 -8.31 -2.96 -11.14
C TRP A 200 -8.98 -2.14 -12.23
N MET A 201 -9.48 -0.96 -11.88
CA MET A 201 -10.05 -0.01 -12.83
C MET A 201 -9.47 1.37 -12.62
N ALA A 202 -9.14 2.05 -13.72
CA ALA A 202 -8.75 3.45 -13.73
C ALA A 202 -9.62 4.20 -14.76
N LYS A 203 -10.49 5.08 -14.26
CA LYS A 203 -11.35 5.94 -15.08
C LYS A 203 -10.79 7.35 -15.15
N VAL A 204 -10.75 7.91 -16.34
CA VAL A 204 -10.19 9.23 -16.64
C VAL A 204 -11.33 10.18 -16.98
N VAL A 205 -11.39 11.32 -16.28
CA VAL A 205 -12.30 12.44 -16.57
C VAL A 205 -11.46 13.64 -16.98
N SER A 206 -11.84 14.32 -18.05
CA SER A 206 -11.04 15.40 -18.64
C SER A 206 -11.92 16.49 -19.23
N ASP A 207 -11.37 17.71 -19.30
CA ASP A 207 -11.92 18.82 -20.08
C ASP A 207 -11.43 18.85 -21.55
N GLY A 208 -10.50 17.96 -21.91
CA GLY A 208 -10.03 17.73 -23.28
C GLY A 208 -10.72 16.55 -23.97
N ASN A 209 -10.18 16.14 -25.11
CA ASN A 209 -10.70 15.02 -25.89
C ASN A 209 -10.18 13.69 -25.35
N ILE A 210 -11.08 12.77 -25.02
CA ILE A 210 -10.75 11.41 -24.58
C ILE A 210 -10.95 10.44 -25.75
N GLU A 211 -9.98 9.58 -26.00
CA GLU A 211 -10.06 8.49 -26.97
C GLU A 211 -9.46 7.22 -26.39
N GLY A 212 -10.16 6.10 -26.58
CA GLY A 212 -9.62 4.80 -26.26
C GLY A 212 -8.77 4.22 -27.40
N ILE A 213 -7.47 4.01 -27.17
CA ILE A 213 -6.59 3.29 -28.11
C ILE A 213 -5.99 2.01 -27.51
N GLY A 214 -6.36 0.83 -28.03
CA GLY A 214 -5.91 -0.47 -27.51
C GLY A 214 -6.43 -0.76 -26.10
N GLU A 215 -5.55 -0.85 -25.12
CA GLU A 215 -5.88 -0.94 -23.67
C GLU A 215 -5.75 0.42 -22.95
N ARG A 216 -5.33 1.47 -23.66
CA ARG A 216 -5.01 2.79 -23.11
C ARG A 216 -6.17 3.75 -23.22
N VAL A 217 -6.24 4.64 -22.26
CA VAL A 217 -7.05 5.85 -22.33
C VAL A 217 -6.13 7.01 -22.71
N CYS A 218 -6.41 7.68 -23.81
CA CYS A 218 -5.63 8.80 -24.31
C CYS A 218 -6.43 10.09 -24.15
N VAL A 219 -5.78 11.15 -23.69
CA VAL A 219 -6.36 12.48 -23.53
C VAL A 219 -5.53 13.47 -24.32
N ASN A 220 -6.16 14.36 -25.07
CA ASN A 220 -5.48 15.43 -25.82
C ASN A 220 -6.13 16.80 -25.56
N ASN A 221 -5.33 17.86 -25.62
CA ASN A 221 -5.74 19.26 -25.46
C ASN A 221 -6.50 19.54 -24.15
N ALA A 222 -6.11 18.89 -23.06
CA ALA A 222 -6.73 19.09 -21.75
C ALA A 222 -5.98 20.13 -20.92
N LYS A 223 -6.71 20.83 -20.06
CA LYS A 223 -6.14 21.64 -18.97
C LYS A 223 -6.22 20.89 -17.64
N ASN A 224 -7.26 20.08 -17.45
CA ASN A 224 -7.50 19.32 -16.24
C ASN A 224 -7.83 17.86 -16.57
N ILE A 225 -7.14 16.93 -15.92
CA ILE A 225 -7.43 15.50 -15.99
C ILE A 225 -7.54 14.97 -14.56
N THR A 226 -8.60 14.25 -14.25
CA THR A 226 -8.76 13.53 -12.97
C THR A 226 -8.87 12.04 -13.24
N VAL A 227 -8.02 11.25 -12.60
CA VAL A 227 -8.02 9.79 -12.67
C VAL A 227 -8.54 9.23 -11.37
N PHE A 228 -9.54 8.36 -11.45
CA PHE A 228 -10.15 7.63 -10.34
C PHE A 228 -9.75 6.16 -10.44
N ILE A 229 -9.08 5.64 -9.42
CA ILE A 229 -8.49 4.30 -9.43
C ILE A 229 -9.00 3.51 -8.24
N THR A 230 -9.52 2.32 -8.49
CA THR A 230 -9.92 1.39 -7.42
C THR A 230 -9.59 -0.04 -7.80
N CYS A 231 -9.56 -0.90 -6.79
CA CYS A 231 -9.45 -2.35 -6.93
C CYS A 231 -10.45 -3.01 -6.01
N TYR A 232 -10.99 -4.15 -6.41
CA TYR A 232 -11.64 -5.10 -5.53
C TYR A 232 -11.15 -6.50 -5.84
N THR A 233 -11.14 -7.35 -4.81
CA THR A 233 -10.76 -8.75 -4.91
C THR A 233 -11.91 -9.66 -4.51
N SER A 234 -11.81 -10.95 -4.83
CA SER A 234 -12.75 -11.96 -4.35
C SER A 234 -12.72 -12.15 -2.83
N PHE A 235 -11.70 -11.64 -2.14
CA PHE A 235 -11.67 -11.58 -0.67
C PHE A 235 -12.63 -10.50 -0.13
N ARG A 236 -12.82 -9.42 -0.88
CA ARG A 236 -13.65 -8.26 -0.48
C ARG A 236 -15.07 -8.30 -0.99
N ALA A 237 -15.29 -8.83 -2.20
CA ALA A 237 -16.58 -8.82 -2.86
C ALA A 237 -16.80 -10.08 -3.70
N GLN A 238 -18.05 -10.56 -3.74
CA GLN A 238 -18.41 -11.70 -4.57
C GLN A 238 -18.29 -11.38 -6.08
N GLU A 239 -18.62 -10.16 -6.47
CA GLU A 239 -18.55 -9.63 -7.84
C GLU A 239 -17.58 -8.42 -7.89
N PRO A 240 -16.25 -8.62 -7.90
CA PRO A 240 -15.28 -7.52 -7.78
C PRO A 240 -15.41 -6.44 -8.86
N GLU A 241 -15.65 -6.83 -10.11
CA GLU A 241 -15.83 -5.90 -11.24
C GLU A 241 -16.99 -4.93 -11.02
N LYS A 242 -18.12 -5.44 -10.52
CA LYS A 242 -19.32 -4.65 -10.23
C LYS A 242 -19.12 -3.66 -9.09
N GLU A 243 -18.37 -4.05 -8.05
CA GLU A 243 -18.03 -3.12 -6.97
C GLU A 243 -17.00 -2.06 -7.40
N CYS A 244 -16.05 -2.40 -8.29
CA CYS A 244 -15.18 -1.40 -8.92
C CYS A 244 -15.99 -0.34 -9.68
N LEU A 245 -16.90 -0.77 -10.57
CA LEU A 245 -17.76 0.14 -11.35
C LEU A 245 -18.60 1.04 -10.45
N LYS A 246 -19.30 0.44 -9.48
CA LYS A 246 -20.13 1.18 -8.52
C LYS A 246 -19.33 2.22 -7.72
N THR A 247 -18.12 1.86 -7.29
CA THR A 247 -17.22 2.76 -6.53
C THR A 247 -16.76 3.92 -7.41
N ILE A 248 -16.31 3.64 -8.64
CA ILE A 248 -15.85 4.65 -9.59
C ILE A 248 -16.99 5.60 -9.99
N ASP A 249 -18.18 5.07 -10.32
CA ASP A 249 -19.32 5.89 -10.73
C ASP A 249 -19.78 6.82 -9.59
N ALA A 250 -19.79 6.32 -8.35
CA ALA A 250 -20.08 7.13 -7.18
C ALA A 250 -19.02 8.22 -6.96
N ALA A 251 -17.73 7.91 -7.13
CA ALA A 251 -16.64 8.86 -7.00
C ALA A 251 -16.72 9.97 -8.07
N VAL A 252 -16.91 9.60 -9.34
CA VAL A 252 -17.06 10.56 -10.44
C VAL A 252 -18.27 11.47 -10.21
N LYS A 253 -19.40 10.92 -9.77
CA LYS A 253 -20.61 11.70 -9.46
C LYS A 253 -20.39 12.67 -8.30
N THR A 254 -19.58 12.29 -7.31
CA THR A 254 -19.23 13.14 -6.16
C THR A 254 -18.30 14.28 -6.58
N GLY A 255 -17.37 14.01 -7.49
CA GLY A 255 -16.43 15.00 -8.04
C GLY A 255 -15.22 15.24 -7.15
N TYR A 256 -14.14 15.77 -7.75
CA TYR A 256 -12.84 15.93 -7.10
C TYR A 256 -12.89 16.76 -5.82
N ASP A 257 -13.52 17.96 -5.86
CA ASP A 257 -13.47 18.90 -4.74
C ASP A 257 -14.13 18.32 -3.48
N LYS A 258 -15.29 17.66 -3.65
CA LYS A 258 -16.00 17.04 -2.52
C LYS A 258 -15.27 15.81 -1.99
N LEU A 259 -14.72 14.97 -2.88
CA LEU A 259 -13.90 13.83 -2.46
C LEU A 259 -12.65 14.26 -1.67
N TYR A 260 -12.02 15.36 -2.08
CA TYR A 260 -10.86 15.90 -1.37
C TYR A 260 -11.24 16.49 0.00
N GLU A 261 -12.36 17.21 0.08
CA GLU A 261 -12.92 17.70 1.34
C GLU A 261 -13.19 16.54 2.32
N ASP A 262 -13.88 15.50 1.86
CA ASP A 262 -14.23 14.35 2.69
C ASP A 262 -13.01 13.53 3.09
N HIS A 263 -12.03 13.37 2.19
CA HIS A 263 -10.71 12.79 2.50
C HIS A 263 -10.00 13.56 3.61
N LEU A 264 -9.92 14.88 3.49
CA LEU A 264 -9.23 15.72 4.45
C LEU A 264 -9.92 15.69 5.82
N ALA A 265 -11.26 15.76 5.81
CA ALA A 265 -12.06 15.66 7.03
C ALA A 265 -11.92 14.30 7.72
N ASP A 266 -11.81 13.21 6.96
CA ASP A 266 -11.54 11.88 7.51
C ASP A 266 -10.13 11.78 8.09
N TYR A 267 -9.11 12.12 7.31
CA TYR A 267 -7.71 12.00 7.71
C TYR A 267 -7.37 12.82 8.96
N LYS A 268 -7.85 14.08 9.01
CA LYS A 268 -7.60 14.99 10.12
C LYS A 268 -8.23 14.57 11.43
N LYS A 269 -9.28 13.73 11.42
CA LYS A 269 -9.83 13.14 12.66
C LYS A 269 -8.76 12.37 13.43
N TYR A 270 -7.76 11.81 12.74
CA TYR A 270 -6.68 11.03 13.33
C TYR A 270 -5.40 11.86 13.45
N PHE A 271 -4.96 12.47 12.35
CA PHE A 271 -3.63 13.08 12.31
C PHE A 271 -3.49 14.27 13.27
N ASP A 272 -4.50 15.12 13.38
CA ASP A 272 -4.46 16.34 14.20
C ASP A 272 -4.53 16.07 15.72
N ARG A 273 -4.75 14.82 16.14
CA ARG A 273 -4.86 14.43 17.57
C ARG A 273 -3.57 14.59 18.37
N VAL A 274 -2.40 14.55 17.70
CA VAL A 274 -1.09 14.64 18.34
C VAL A 274 -0.23 15.64 17.59
N LYS A 275 0.40 16.56 18.32
CA LYS A 275 1.43 17.46 17.83
C LYS A 275 2.69 17.27 18.65
N LEU A 276 3.80 16.99 17.98
CA LEU A 276 5.13 17.02 18.56
C LEU A 276 5.82 18.31 18.11
N THR A 277 6.58 18.96 18.98
CA THR A 277 7.38 20.15 18.64
C THR A 277 8.69 20.10 19.42
N LEU A 278 9.80 19.99 18.70
CA LEU A 278 11.18 19.93 19.16
C LEU A 278 12.01 21.11 18.61
N CYS A 279 11.53 21.77 17.55
CA CYS A 279 12.03 23.05 17.05
C CYS A 279 10.89 24.07 16.92
N ASP A 280 11.15 25.33 17.28
CA ASP A 280 10.23 26.46 17.07
C ASP A 280 10.23 26.98 15.61
N CYS A 281 10.92 26.30 14.71
CA CYS A 281 10.99 26.60 13.29
C CYS A 281 9.86 25.91 12.52
N GLU A 282 9.06 26.71 11.80
CA GLU A 282 8.02 26.23 10.86
C GLU A 282 8.56 26.08 9.44
N GLU A 283 9.71 26.70 9.14
CA GLU A 283 10.37 26.67 7.84
C GLU A 283 11.10 25.35 7.60
N ASN A 284 10.91 24.82 6.40
CA ASN A 284 11.54 23.59 5.93
C ASN A 284 12.21 23.86 4.58
N ASP A 285 13.41 24.42 4.61
CA ASP A 285 14.08 24.95 3.41
C ASP A 285 15.18 24.04 2.86
N ILE A 286 15.43 22.91 3.54
CA ILE A 286 16.35 21.86 3.08
C ILE A 286 15.51 20.63 2.64
N PRO A 287 15.74 20.08 1.43
CA PRO A 287 15.12 18.84 0.98
C PRO A 287 15.30 17.68 1.96
N THR A 288 14.34 16.76 2.01
CA THR A 288 14.30 15.69 3.01
C THR A 288 15.48 14.72 2.90
N ASP A 289 15.94 14.43 1.69
CA ASP A 289 17.13 13.62 1.43
C ASP A 289 18.43 14.30 1.88
N GLU A 290 18.56 15.60 1.66
CA GLU A 290 19.69 16.39 2.16
C GLU A 290 19.70 16.46 3.70
N ARG A 291 18.53 16.63 4.33
CA ARG A 291 18.37 16.55 5.80
C ARG A 291 18.87 15.21 6.33
N LEU A 292 18.41 14.11 5.72
CA LEU A 292 18.83 12.76 6.10
C LEU A 292 20.34 12.58 5.93
N HIS A 293 20.91 13.07 4.83
CA HIS A 293 22.35 13.03 4.59
C HIS A 293 23.15 13.79 5.67
N ASN A 294 22.68 14.97 6.06
CA ASN A 294 23.32 15.78 7.10
C ASN A 294 23.32 15.08 8.47
N VAL A 295 22.20 14.45 8.84
CA VAL A 295 22.11 13.67 10.10
C VAL A 295 23.01 12.43 10.07
N GLN A 296 23.08 11.73 8.93
CA GLN A 296 23.99 10.59 8.75
C GLN A 296 25.47 10.96 8.91
N ASN A 297 25.82 12.22 8.61
CA ASN A 297 27.17 12.77 8.80
C ASN A 297 27.40 13.36 10.20
N GLY A 298 26.50 13.10 11.16
CA GLY A 298 26.63 13.52 12.55
C GLY A 298 25.98 14.87 12.88
N GLY A 299 25.20 15.45 11.96
CA GLY A 299 24.37 16.62 12.25
C GLY A 299 23.16 16.28 13.12
N GLU A 300 22.62 17.30 13.80
CA GLU A 300 21.35 17.21 14.53
C GLU A 300 20.24 17.93 13.76
N ASP A 301 19.05 17.34 13.72
CA ASP A 301 17.92 17.90 12.99
C ASP A 301 16.57 17.55 13.65
N ASN A 302 16.12 18.45 14.53
CA ASN A 302 14.85 18.28 15.24
C ASN A 302 13.64 18.29 14.31
N VAL A 303 13.70 18.97 13.16
CA VAL A 303 12.60 18.96 12.18
C VAL A 303 12.51 17.58 11.52
N LEU A 304 13.65 16.95 11.19
CA LEU A 304 13.64 15.58 10.67
C LEU A 304 13.11 14.58 11.71
N ILE A 305 13.44 14.73 12.99
CA ILE A 305 12.92 13.88 14.07
C ILE A 305 11.39 14.02 14.19
N GLU A 306 10.87 15.26 14.18
CA GLU A 306 9.43 15.51 14.19
C GLU A 306 8.73 14.93 12.96
N GLN A 307 9.32 15.10 11.77
CA GLN A 307 8.82 14.51 10.53
C GLN A 307 8.80 12.98 10.61
N TYR A 308 9.85 12.34 11.13
CA TYR A 308 9.91 10.89 11.27
C TYR A 308 8.85 10.35 12.22
N PHE A 309 8.64 11.03 13.36
CA PHE A 309 7.54 10.70 14.29
C PHE A 309 6.16 10.81 13.61
N ASN A 310 5.91 11.94 12.93
CA ASN A 310 4.64 12.15 12.22
C ASN A 310 4.48 11.18 11.04
N PHE A 311 5.56 10.78 10.39
CA PHE A 311 5.54 9.81 9.30
C PHE A 311 5.11 8.42 9.79
N GLY A 312 5.56 7.98 10.97
CA GLY A 312 5.08 6.74 11.59
C GLY A 312 3.55 6.76 11.82
N ARG A 313 3.03 7.86 12.36
CA ARG A 313 1.56 8.06 12.54
C ARG A 313 0.83 8.07 11.20
N TYR A 314 1.37 8.80 10.22
CA TYR A 314 0.83 8.87 8.86
C TYR A 314 0.74 7.49 8.21
N LEU A 315 1.80 6.67 8.29
CA LEU A 315 1.82 5.34 7.69
C LEU A 315 0.76 4.43 8.33
N MET A 316 0.55 4.54 9.64
CA MET A 316 -0.51 3.79 10.32
C MET A 316 -1.91 4.23 9.85
N ILE A 317 -2.18 5.54 9.78
CA ILE A 317 -3.46 6.07 9.25
C ILE A 317 -3.67 5.64 7.79
N SER A 318 -2.59 5.61 7.00
CA SER A 318 -2.66 5.29 5.58
C SER A 318 -2.71 3.79 5.29
N GLY A 319 -2.38 2.92 6.27
CA GLY A 319 -2.23 1.48 6.05
C GLY A 319 -3.03 0.57 6.99
N SER A 320 -3.63 1.09 8.07
CA SER A 320 -4.44 0.29 9.01
C SER A 320 -5.73 1.03 9.34
N ARG A 321 -6.81 0.77 8.61
CA ARG A 321 -8.12 1.39 8.87
C ARG A 321 -9.13 0.32 9.24
N GLU A 322 -10.18 0.68 9.96
CA GLU A 322 -11.23 -0.28 10.32
C GLU A 322 -11.78 -1.00 9.06
N GLY A 323 -11.93 -2.32 9.15
CA GLY A 323 -12.36 -3.17 8.03
C GLY A 323 -11.26 -3.57 7.03
N THR A 324 -10.01 -3.11 7.21
CA THR A 324 -8.86 -3.52 6.37
C THR A 324 -8.16 -4.75 6.96
N LEU A 325 -7.20 -5.31 6.23
CA LEU A 325 -6.23 -6.23 6.81
C LEU A 325 -5.20 -5.43 7.63
N PRO A 326 -4.51 -6.07 8.59
CA PRO A 326 -3.49 -5.38 9.36
C PRO A 326 -2.27 -5.04 8.50
N LEU A 327 -1.47 -4.07 8.96
CA LEU A 327 -0.14 -3.77 8.41
C LEU A 327 0.74 -5.02 8.40
N ASN A 328 1.22 -5.40 7.22
CA ASN A 328 2.21 -6.45 7.04
C ASN A 328 3.65 -5.89 7.18
N LEU A 329 4.67 -6.67 6.85
CA LEU A 329 6.08 -6.22 6.95
C LEU A 329 6.42 -4.94 6.16
N GLN A 330 5.67 -4.62 5.11
CA GLN A 330 5.81 -3.41 4.31
C GLN A 330 4.60 -2.48 4.44
N GLY A 331 3.78 -2.67 5.48
CA GLY A 331 2.50 -1.99 5.67
C GLY A 331 1.46 -2.49 4.67
N ILE A 332 1.29 -1.75 3.58
CA ILE A 332 0.48 -2.14 2.42
C ILE A 332 1.19 -1.89 1.07
N TRP A 333 2.41 -1.34 1.08
CA TRP A 333 3.13 -0.94 -0.13
C TRP A 333 4.16 -2.02 -0.50
N CYS A 334 3.99 -2.68 -1.64
CA CYS A 334 4.88 -3.75 -2.10
C CYS A 334 4.96 -3.76 -3.62
N LYS A 335 6.18 -3.65 -4.18
CA LYS A 335 6.45 -3.71 -5.63
C LYS A 335 6.73 -5.11 -6.17
N ASP A 336 6.98 -6.08 -5.28
CA ASP A 336 7.51 -7.39 -5.66
C ASP A 336 6.40 -8.45 -5.73
N PHE A 337 6.56 -9.43 -6.62
CA PHE A 337 5.72 -10.64 -6.66
C PHE A 337 6.24 -11.75 -5.72
N GLU A 338 7.54 -11.66 -5.39
CA GLU A 338 8.26 -12.49 -4.43
C GLU A 338 8.99 -11.52 -3.49
N SER A 339 8.25 -11.01 -2.50
CA SER A 339 8.74 -9.99 -1.58
C SER A 339 9.64 -10.59 -0.49
N ALA A 340 10.53 -9.77 0.06
CA ALA A 340 11.41 -10.21 1.15
C ALA A 340 10.57 -10.69 2.35
N TRP A 341 10.85 -11.92 2.79
CA TRP A 341 10.05 -12.63 3.81
C TRP A 341 8.55 -12.63 3.51
N ASP A 342 8.20 -12.73 2.23
CA ASP A 342 6.83 -12.81 1.72
C ASP A 342 5.96 -11.57 2.01
N SER A 343 6.57 -10.51 2.54
CA SER A 343 5.89 -9.33 3.08
C SER A 343 4.68 -9.70 3.94
N LYS A 344 4.81 -10.77 4.73
CA LYS A 344 3.72 -11.38 5.50
C LYS A 344 3.54 -10.76 6.89
N TYR A 345 2.91 -11.49 7.80
CA TYR A 345 2.83 -11.14 9.22
C TYR A 345 3.82 -11.99 10.03
N THR A 346 5.00 -11.44 10.31
CA THR A 346 5.94 -12.05 11.27
C THR A 346 5.55 -11.61 12.68
N ILE A 347 5.14 -12.58 13.52
CA ILE A 347 4.51 -12.36 14.83
C ILE A 347 5.40 -12.85 15.98
N ASN A 348 6.68 -12.53 15.89
CA ASN A 348 7.63 -12.69 16.98
C ASN A 348 8.36 -11.40 17.34
N ILE A 349 8.00 -10.28 16.68
CA ILE A 349 8.44 -8.90 16.96
C ILE A 349 7.82 -7.91 15.95
N ASN A 350 7.77 -8.24 14.65
CA ASN A 350 7.52 -7.25 13.59
C ASN A 350 6.08 -6.74 13.56
N THR A 351 5.11 -7.66 13.52
CA THR A 351 3.70 -7.30 13.48
C THR A 351 3.30 -6.60 14.78
N GLU A 352 3.85 -7.01 15.92
CA GLU A 352 3.65 -6.33 17.20
C GLU A 352 4.21 -4.90 17.16
N MET A 353 5.41 -4.72 16.61
CA MET A 353 6.05 -3.42 16.46
C MET A 353 5.25 -2.45 15.58
N ASN A 354 4.62 -2.95 14.51
CA ASN A 354 3.74 -2.13 13.67
C ASN A 354 2.64 -1.41 14.48
N TYR A 355 2.20 -2.00 15.60
CA TYR A 355 1.09 -1.50 16.42
C TYR A 355 1.49 -0.89 17.77
N TRP A 356 2.79 -0.84 18.12
CA TRP A 356 3.25 -0.07 19.29
C TRP A 356 2.78 1.39 19.32
N PRO A 357 2.74 2.14 18.19
CA PRO A 357 2.26 3.51 18.21
C PRO A 357 0.73 3.63 18.29
N ALA A 358 -0.05 2.55 18.11
CA ALA A 358 -1.51 2.61 18.00
C ALA A 358 -2.15 3.37 19.18
N GLU A 359 -1.85 2.92 20.39
CA GLU A 359 -2.45 3.50 21.60
C GLU A 359 -1.74 4.78 22.03
N THR A 360 -0.40 4.77 22.02
CA THR A 360 0.41 5.87 22.57
C THR A 360 0.38 7.12 21.69
N CYS A 361 0.17 6.97 20.38
CA CYS A 361 0.03 8.08 19.43
C CYS A 361 -1.44 8.45 19.14
N ASN A 362 -2.38 8.00 19.97
CA ASN A 362 -3.81 8.35 19.93
C ASN A 362 -4.53 7.91 18.64
N LEU A 363 -4.27 6.67 18.22
CA LEU A 363 -4.76 6.01 17.00
C LEU A 363 -5.43 4.66 17.31
N SER A 364 -6.08 4.51 18.47
CA SER A 364 -6.62 3.23 18.98
C SER A 364 -7.54 2.51 17.98
N GLU A 365 -8.37 3.24 17.23
CA GLU A 365 -9.27 2.66 16.22
C GLU A 365 -8.50 1.94 15.11
N LEU A 366 -7.26 2.37 14.84
CA LEU A 366 -6.41 1.80 13.81
C LEU A 366 -5.75 0.48 14.25
N HIS A 367 -5.95 0.07 15.50
CA HIS A 367 -5.50 -1.22 16.04
C HIS A 367 -6.49 -2.35 15.71
N MET A 368 -7.75 -2.03 15.38
CA MET A 368 -8.81 -2.99 15.13
C MET A 368 -8.49 -4.05 14.06
N PRO A 369 -7.83 -3.71 12.93
CA PRO A 369 -7.43 -4.72 11.94
C PRO A 369 -6.55 -5.84 12.50
N LEU A 370 -5.69 -5.56 13.49
CA LEU A 370 -4.90 -6.60 14.15
C LEU A 370 -5.78 -7.53 14.99
N PHE A 371 -6.72 -6.97 15.77
CA PHE A 371 -7.63 -7.77 16.57
C PHE A 371 -8.54 -8.64 15.70
N ASP A 372 -9.07 -8.10 14.61
CA ASP A 372 -9.86 -8.86 13.63
C ASP A 372 -9.02 -10.01 13.04
N HIS A 373 -7.76 -9.75 12.70
CA HIS A 373 -6.85 -10.78 12.21
C HIS A 373 -6.56 -11.88 13.25
N ILE A 374 -6.34 -11.50 14.52
CA ILE A 374 -6.20 -12.45 15.62
C ILE A 374 -7.45 -13.33 15.73
N MET A 375 -8.65 -12.74 15.64
CA MET A 375 -9.90 -13.49 15.69
C MET A 375 -10.07 -14.44 14.51
N ARG A 376 -9.60 -14.05 13.31
CA ARG A 376 -9.56 -14.94 12.14
C ARG A 376 -8.62 -16.12 12.32
N MET A 377 -7.49 -15.93 13.00
CA MET A 377 -6.55 -17.01 13.32
C MET A 377 -7.08 -18.04 14.32
N VAL A 378 -8.08 -17.69 15.16
CA VAL A 378 -8.51 -18.57 16.27
C VAL A 378 -8.93 -19.97 15.80
N PRO A 379 -9.80 -20.15 14.79
CA PRO A 379 -10.22 -21.49 14.35
C PRO A 379 -9.04 -22.34 13.83
N ASN A 380 -8.15 -21.74 13.04
CA ASN A 380 -6.97 -22.44 12.52
C ASN A 380 -5.98 -22.77 13.64
N GLY A 381 -5.72 -21.83 14.55
CA GLY A 381 -4.85 -22.04 15.70
C GLY A 381 -5.39 -23.08 16.70
N GLN A 382 -6.72 -23.21 16.82
CA GLN A 382 -7.35 -24.31 17.58
C GLN A 382 -7.11 -25.66 16.91
N HIS A 383 -7.19 -25.70 15.57
CA HIS A 383 -6.83 -26.88 14.81
C HIS A 383 -5.35 -27.23 15.01
N THR A 384 -4.44 -26.25 14.93
CA THR A 384 -3.01 -26.42 15.20
C THR A 384 -2.73 -26.98 16.61
N ALA A 385 -3.33 -26.38 17.64
CA ALA A 385 -3.15 -26.81 19.02
C ALA A 385 -3.54 -28.28 19.23
N LYS A 386 -4.67 -28.69 18.63
CA LYS A 386 -5.16 -30.07 18.71
C LYS A 386 -4.31 -31.03 17.86
N ALA A 387 -4.07 -30.69 16.60
CA ALA A 387 -3.44 -31.56 15.61
C ALA A 387 -1.95 -31.78 15.88
N MET A 388 -1.23 -30.77 16.39
CA MET A 388 0.21 -30.87 16.63
C MET A 388 0.57 -31.20 18.07
N TYR A 389 -0.23 -30.77 19.04
CA TYR A 389 0.13 -30.85 20.46
C TYR A 389 -0.88 -31.59 21.33
N GLY A 390 -2.05 -31.95 20.79
CA GLY A 390 -3.10 -32.61 21.57
C GLY A 390 -3.69 -31.71 22.65
N CYS A 391 -3.58 -30.39 22.50
CA CYS A 391 -3.99 -29.40 23.48
C CYS A 391 -5.33 -28.76 23.11
N THR A 392 -6.04 -28.28 24.13
CA THR A 392 -7.13 -27.30 23.98
C THR A 392 -6.56 -25.88 23.85
N GLY A 393 -7.40 -24.90 23.51
CA GLY A 393 -6.96 -23.52 23.26
C GLY A 393 -6.52 -23.32 21.81
N PHE A 394 -5.78 -22.24 21.53
CA PHE A 394 -5.26 -21.94 20.20
C PHE A 394 -3.76 -21.62 20.28
N VAL A 395 -3.04 -21.86 19.18
CA VAL A 395 -1.63 -21.50 19.04
C VAL A 395 -1.36 -21.03 17.61
N CYS A 396 -0.50 -20.03 17.47
CA CYS A 396 0.11 -19.64 16.21
C CYS A 396 1.63 -19.54 16.42
N HIS A 397 2.42 -19.87 15.41
CA HIS A 397 3.89 -19.80 15.47
C HIS A 397 4.39 -18.47 14.92
N HIS A 398 5.71 -18.33 14.69
CA HIS A 398 6.33 -17.05 14.37
C HIS A 398 5.82 -16.29 13.12
N ASN A 399 5.02 -16.90 12.24
CA ASN A 399 4.43 -16.24 11.08
C ASN A 399 2.96 -16.64 10.86
N THR A 400 2.24 -15.74 10.19
CA THR A 400 0.92 -15.99 9.58
C THR A 400 0.80 -15.20 8.27
N ASP A 401 -0.26 -15.46 7.51
CA ASP A 401 -0.54 -14.81 6.22
C ASP A 401 -2.03 -14.41 6.12
N ILE A 402 -2.48 -13.96 4.94
CA ILE A 402 -3.87 -13.56 4.73
C ILE A 402 -4.88 -14.64 5.11
N TRP A 403 -4.55 -15.93 5.05
CA TRP A 403 -5.49 -17.03 5.27
C TRP A 403 -5.75 -17.35 6.74
N ALA A 404 -5.03 -16.68 7.64
CA ALA A 404 -5.26 -16.57 9.10
C ALA A 404 -6.00 -17.73 9.74
#